data_AF-A0A4Y2EQX3-F1
#
_entry.id   AF-A0A4Y2EQX3-F1
#
_cell.length_a   1.000
_cell.length_b   1.000
_cell.length_c   1.000
_cell.angle_alpha   90.00
_cell.angle_beta   90.00
_cell.angle_gamma   90.00
#
_symmetry.space_group_name_H-M   'P 1'
#
loop_
_entity.id
_entity.type
_entity.pdbx_description
1 polymer ?
#
loop_
_entity_poly.entity_id
_entity_poly.type
_entity_poly.pdbx_seq_one_letter_code
_entity_poly.pdbx_strand_id
1 'polypeptide(L)'
;MTSSTNSENIFFLKPGKGGAGNAIYCAATLNIAPHIRDNISFLHAFSGYDTTSALFRQGKTKFMNVLNSTELQQVADIFRDENACPDDIDEAGQKVSIALYGGKNSKEQRFKLFKNH
;
A
#
# COMPACT_ATOMS: atom_id res chain seq x y z
N MET A 1 9.65 -14.39 -17.86
CA MET A 1 9.36 -13.83 -16.53
C MET A 1 8.31 -14.70 -15.88
N THR A 2 8.74 -15.63 -15.04
CA THR A 2 7.85 -16.48 -14.25
C THR A 2 7.50 -15.72 -12.98
N SER A 3 6.28 -15.19 -12.91
CA SER A 3 5.68 -14.73 -11.66
C SER A 3 5.71 -15.90 -10.69
N SER A 4 6.58 -15.84 -9.68
CA SER A 4 6.59 -16.78 -8.57
C SER A 4 5.28 -16.60 -7.80
N THR A 5 4.32 -17.50 -8.02
CA THR A 5 3.10 -17.61 -7.23
C THR A 5 3.37 -18.34 -5.91
N ASN A 6 4.43 -17.96 -5.19
CA ASN A 6 4.51 -18.27 -3.76
C ASN A 6 3.64 -17.25 -3.03
N SER A 7 2.32 -17.41 -3.12
CA SER A 7 1.42 -16.71 -2.22
C SER A 7 1.55 -17.38 -0.85
N GLU A 8 2.60 -17.05 -0.12
CA GLU A 8 2.60 -17.26 1.32
C GLU A 8 1.34 -16.59 1.86
N ASN A 9 0.42 -17.40 2.40
CA ASN A 9 -0.82 -16.88 2.92
C ASN A 9 -0.48 -15.93 4.09
N ILE A 10 -0.74 -14.63 3.91
CA ILE A 10 -0.54 -13.64 4.97
C ILE A 10 -1.62 -13.85 6.04
N PHE A 11 -1.21 -14.01 7.29
CA PHE A 11 -2.11 -14.15 8.44
C PHE A 11 -2.05 -12.92 9.35
N PHE A 12 -3.21 -12.43 9.78
CA PHE A 12 -3.35 -11.32 10.71
C PHE A 12 -3.85 -11.81 12.06
N LEU A 13 -3.09 -11.52 13.12
CA LEU A 13 -3.52 -11.74 14.50
C LEU A 13 -4.35 -10.53 14.95
N LYS A 14 -5.59 -10.79 15.34
CA LYS A 14 -6.41 -9.83 16.08
C LYS A 14 -6.36 -10.21 17.56
N PRO A 15 -5.73 -9.38 18.40
CA PRO A 15 -5.77 -9.57 19.84
C PRO A 15 -7.22 -9.54 20.35
N GLY A 16 -7.53 -10.42 21.28
CA GLY A 16 -8.81 -10.43 21.97
C GLY A 16 -9.08 -9.11 22.70
N LYS A 17 -10.36 -8.77 22.90
CA LYS A 17 -10.79 -7.62 23.71
C LYS A 17 -11.91 -8.06 24.65
N GLY A 18 -11.84 -7.65 25.93
CA GLY A 18 -12.92 -7.85 26.89
C GLY A 18 -13.29 -9.31 27.14
N GLY A 19 -12.29 -10.17 27.37
CA GLY A 19 -12.50 -11.61 27.66
C GLY A 19 -12.63 -12.51 26.43
N ALA A 20 -12.82 -11.95 25.23
CA ALA A 20 -12.71 -12.72 23.99
C ALA A 20 -11.26 -13.16 23.74
N GLY A 21 -11.07 -14.38 23.25
CA GLY A 21 -9.76 -14.89 22.83
C GLY A 21 -9.23 -14.21 21.56
N ASN A 22 -7.98 -14.53 21.21
CA ASN A 22 -7.39 -14.05 19.96
C ASN A 22 -8.07 -14.69 18.74
N ALA A 23 -8.13 -13.93 17.64
CA ALA A 23 -8.60 -14.44 16.35
C ALA A 23 -7.49 -14.31 15.30
N ILE A 24 -7.40 -15.30 14.41
CA ILE A 24 -6.48 -15.28 13.28
C ILE A 24 -7.30 -15.14 12.00
N TYR A 25 -6.93 -14.20 11.15
CA TYR A 25 -7.54 -13.97 9.84
C TYR A 25 -6.53 -14.29 8.75
N CYS A 26 -6.97 -14.99 7.70
CA CYS A 26 -6.14 -15.22 6.52
C CYS A 26 -6.48 -14.15 5.47
N ALA A 27 -5.47 -13.52 4.86
CA ALA A 27 -5.67 -12.58 3.76
C ALA A 27 -6.45 -13.22 2.60
N ALA A 28 -6.21 -14.51 2.34
CA ALA A 28 -6.87 -15.28 1.29
C ALA A 28 -8.40 -15.43 1.49
N THR A 29 -8.90 -15.27 2.73
CA THR A 29 -10.34 -15.39 3.02
C THR A 29 -11.06 -14.05 3.10
N LEU A 30 -10.36 -12.93 2.90
CA LEU A 30 -10.96 -11.59 2.93
C LEU A 30 -11.83 -11.35 1.70
N ASN A 31 -13.06 -10.91 1.90
CA ASN A 31 -13.98 -10.53 0.83
C ASN A 31 -13.66 -9.12 0.27
N ILE A 32 -12.48 -8.98 -0.33
CA ILE A 32 -11.97 -7.76 -0.98
C ILE A 32 -11.43 -8.10 -2.37
N ALA A 33 -11.27 -7.07 -3.22
CA ALA A 33 -10.78 -7.25 -4.58
C ALA A 33 -9.37 -7.90 -4.61
N PRO A 34 -9.09 -8.81 -5.57
CA PRO A 34 -7.82 -9.55 -5.62
C PRO A 34 -6.59 -8.65 -5.59
N HIS A 35 -6.57 -7.58 -6.38
CA HIS A 35 -5.43 -6.65 -6.44
C HIS A 35 -5.17 -5.91 -5.13
N ILE A 36 -6.19 -5.72 -4.29
CA ILE A 36 -6.01 -5.17 -2.93
C ILE A 36 -5.44 -6.22 -2.00
N ARG A 37 -5.97 -7.44 -2.08
CA ARG A 37 -5.54 -8.58 -1.27
C ARG A 37 -4.06 -8.89 -1.49
N ASP A 38 -3.66 -8.90 -2.76
CA ASP A 38 -2.29 -9.21 -3.18
C ASP A 38 -1.30 -8.11 -2.78
N ASN A 39 -1.80 -6.88 -2.57
CA ASN A 39 -1.00 -5.72 -2.17
C ASN A 39 -1.27 -5.26 -0.73
N ILE A 40 -1.74 -6.16 0.15
CA ILE A 40 -2.13 -5.79 1.52
C ILE A 40 -0.96 -5.30 2.37
N SER A 41 0.24 -5.85 2.17
CA SER A 41 1.47 -5.39 2.85
C SER A 41 1.87 -3.99 2.40
N PHE A 42 1.80 -3.71 1.09
CA PHE A 42 2.03 -2.38 0.53
C PHE A 42 1.04 -1.37 1.12
N LEU A 43 -0.26 -1.72 1.14
CA LEU A 43 -1.30 -0.87 1.72
C LEU A 43 -1.01 -0.58 3.21
N HIS A 44 -0.59 -1.58 3.97
CA HIS A 44 -0.27 -1.41 5.39
C HIS A 44 0.93 -0.48 5.60
N ALA A 45 2.03 -0.70 4.86
CA ALA A 45 3.25 0.10 4.97
C ALA A 45 3.01 1.57 4.64
N PHE A 46 2.24 1.85 3.58
CA PHE A 46 2.00 3.21 3.10
C PHE A 46 0.89 3.95 3.84
N SER A 47 -0.20 3.26 4.23
CA SER A 47 -1.30 3.89 4.96
C SER A 47 -1.05 4.04 6.46
N GLY A 48 -0.07 3.32 6.99
CA GLY A 48 0.31 3.35 8.39
C GLY A 48 -0.74 2.76 9.33
N TYR A 49 -0.45 2.84 10.62
CA TYR A 49 -1.38 2.48 11.68
C TYR A 49 -2.23 3.68 12.08
N ASP A 50 -3.47 3.44 12.55
CA ASP A 50 -4.49 4.48 12.79
C ASP A 50 -4.07 5.58 13.78
N THR A 51 -3.03 5.36 14.58
CA THR A 51 -2.68 6.24 15.70
C THR A 51 -1.37 7.02 15.57
N THR A 52 -0.45 6.70 14.63
CA THR A 52 0.86 7.38 14.65
C THR A 52 1.66 7.49 13.35
N SER A 53 1.40 6.71 12.29
CA SER A 53 2.32 6.59 11.15
C SER A 53 1.70 6.79 9.76
N ALA A 54 0.66 7.63 9.65
CA ALA A 54 0.01 7.91 8.36
C ALA A 54 0.61 9.12 7.65
N LEU A 55 0.68 9.07 6.31
CA LEU A 55 1.04 10.23 5.49
C LEU A 55 0.04 11.38 5.72
N PHE A 56 0.55 12.62 5.80
CA PHE A 56 -0.24 13.79 6.15
C PHE A 56 -1.46 13.96 5.25
N ARG A 57 -2.66 14.00 5.86
CA ARG A 57 -3.97 14.10 5.19
C ARG A 57 -4.30 12.96 4.22
N GLN A 58 -3.62 11.81 4.31
CA GLN A 58 -3.91 10.63 3.49
C GLN A 58 -4.57 9.54 4.34
N GLY A 59 -5.88 9.36 4.18
CA GLY A 59 -6.62 8.27 4.84
C GLY A 59 -6.55 6.96 4.06
N LYS A 60 -6.80 5.83 4.73
CA LYS A 60 -6.77 4.46 4.15
C LYS A 60 -7.60 4.31 2.87
N THR A 61 -8.79 4.91 2.81
CA THR A 61 -9.66 4.88 1.62
C THR A 61 -8.97 5.48 0.38
N LYS A 62 -8.10 6.47 0.56
CA LYS A 62 -7.39 7.10 -0.56
C LYS A 62 -6.30 6.19 -1.13
N PHE A 63 -5.60 5.44 -0.28
CA PHE A 63 -4.66 4.40 -0.72
C PHE A 63 -5.37 3.26 -1.47
N MET A 64 -6.54 2.83 -0.98
CA MET A 64 -7.38 1.84 -1.66
C MET A 64 -7.77 2.31 -3.07
N ASN A 65 -8.16 3.58 -3.20
CA ASN A 65 -8.49 4.17 -4.51
C ASN A 65 -7.28 4.27 -5.44
N VAL A 66 -6.11 4.60 -4.90
CA VAL A 66 -4.84 4.61 -5.66
C VAL A 66 -4.58 3.23 -6.27
N LEU A 67 -4.76 2.16 -5.51
CA LEU A 67 -4.60 0.79 -6.00
C LEU A 67 -5.65 0.34 -7.03
N ASN A 68 -6.72 1.10 -7.28
CA ASN A 68 -7.63 0.80 -8.38
C ASN A 68 -7.06 1.22 -9.76
N SER A 69 -5.96 1.97 -9.80
CA SER A 69 -5.25 2.28 -11.04
C SER A 69 -4.34 1.11 -11.43
N THR A 70 -4.47 0.61 -12.67
CA THR A 70 -3.59 -0.42 -13.22
C THR A 70 -2.12 -0.01 -13.20
N GLU A 71 -1.83 1.28 -13.44
CA GLU A 71 -0.46 1.82 -13.35
C GLU A 71 0.09 1.69 -11.94
N LEU A 72 -0.69 2.01 -10.91
CA LEU A 72 -0.24 1.95 -9.53
C LEU A 72 -0.21 0.52 -8.98
N GLN A 73 -0.97 -0.41 -9.57
CA GLN A 73 -0.81 -1.84 -9.30
C GLN A 73 0.55 -2.34 -9.79
N GLN A 74 0.98 -1.96 -11.00
CA GLN A 74 2.32 -2.29 -11.51
C GLN A 74 3.43 -1.68 -10.65
N VAL A 75 3.22 -0.46 -10.15
CA VAL A 75 4.15 0.15 -9.20
C VAL A 75 4.19 -0.61 -7.87
N ALA A 76 3.05 -1.13 -7.39
CA ALA A 76 3.01 -1.96 -6.19
C ALA A 76 3.74 -3.30 -6.36
N ASP A 77 3.76 -3.87 -7.57
CA ASP A 77 4.49 -5.11 -7.87
C ASP A 77 6.01 -4.94 -7.69
N ILE A 78 6.57 -3.74 -7.89
CA ILE A 78 7.99 -3.46 -7.62
C ILE A 78 8.34 -3.71 -6.16
N PHE A 79 7.46 -3.36 -5.22
CA PHE A 79 7.67 -3.60 -3.79
C PHE A 79 7.59 -5.09 -3.40
N ARG A 80 7.10 -5.94 -4.31
CA ARG A 80 6.97 -7.39 -4.11
C ARG A 80 8.07 -8.17 -4.82
N ASP A 81 8.80 -7.54 -5.73
CA ASP A 81 9.94 -8.17 -6.40
C ASP A 81 11.13 -8.19 -5.45
N GLU A 82 11.52 -9.39 -5.04
CA GLU A 82 12.70 -9.65 -4.21
C GLU A 82 14.01 -9.19 -4.86
N ASN A 83 14.00 -8.99 -6.18
CA ASN A 83 15.15 -8.54 -6.97
C ASN A 83 15.12 -7.04 -7.27
N ALA A 84 14.09 -6.31 -6.84
CA ALA A 84 13.99 -4.87 -7.07
C ALA A 84 15.19 -4.15 -6.44
N CYS A 85 15.86 -3.31 -7.22
CA CYS A 85 16.97 -2.53 -6.69
C CYS A 85 16.43 -1.32 -5.89
N PRO A 86 17.25 -0.72 -5.00
CA PRO A 86 16.82 0.43 -4.21
C PRO A 86 16.32 1.62 -5.05
N ASP A 87 16.87 1.82 -6.25
CA ASP A 87 16.46 2.92 -7.14
C ASP A 87 15.06 2.69 -7.71
N ASP A 88 14.72 1.45 -8.07
CA ASP A 88 13.37 1.09 -8.53
C ASP A 88 12.33 1.29 -7.41
N ILE A 89 12.69 0.90 -6.19
CA ILE A 89 11.85 1.08 -4.99
C ILE A 89 11.64 2.57 -4.68
N ASP A 90 12.70 3.40 -4.78
CA ASP A 90 12.60 4.84 -4.57
C ASP A 90 11.69 5.48 -5.64
N GLU A 91 11.90 5.19 -6.91
CA GLU A 91 11.06 5.72 -8.00
C GLU A 91 9.59 5.29 -7.83
N ALA A 92 9.35 4.03 -7.47
CA ALA A 92 8.03 3.50 -7.17
C ALA A 92 7.38 4.25 -5.99
N GLY A 93 8.11 4.47 -4.89
CA GLY A 93 7.64 5.20 -3.72
C GLY A 93 7.30 6.66 -4.03
N GLN A 94 8.08 7.30 -4.89
CA GLN A 94 7.79 8.65 -5.38
C GLN A 94 6.48 8.67 -6.20
N LYS A 95 6.30 7.74 -7.14
CA LYS A 95 5.06 7.64 -7.96
C LYS A 95 3.81 7.49 -7.09
N VAL A 96 3.86 6.59 -6.11
CA VAL A 96 2.77 6.39 -5.14
C VAL A 96 2.49 7.67 -4.37
N SER A 97 3.52 8.34 -3.85
CA SER A 97 3.38 9.59 -3.11
C SER A 97 2.73 10.69 -3.97
N ILE A 98 3.17 10.87 -5.22
CA ILE A 98 2.60 11.86 -6.14
C ILE A 98 1.11 11.58 -6.39
N ALA A 99 0.76 10.32 -6.69
CA ALA A 99 -0.61 9.91 -6.93
C ALA A 99 -1.50 10.16 -5.70
N LEU A 100 -1.01 9.87 -4.50
CA LEU A 100 -1.73 10.13 -3.25
C LEU A 100 -2.03 11.62 -3.07
N TYR A 101 -1.12 12.51 -3.41
CA TYR A 101 -1.37 13.94 -3.31
C TYR A 101 -2.02 14.56 -4.55
N GLY A 102 -2.41 13.75 -5.54
CA GLY A 102 -3.12 14.19 -6.75
C GLY A 102 -2.24 14.87 -7.79
N GLY A 103 -0.92 14.70 -7.71
CA GLY A 103 0.02 15.21 -8.71
C GLY A 103 0.01 14.36 -9.99
N LYS A 104 0.50 14.94 -11.10
CA LYS A 104 0.47 14.29 -12.43
C LYS A 104 1.84 13.79 -12.92
N ASN A 105 2.95 14.22 -12.30
CA ASN A 105 4.30 13.79 -12.67
C ASN A 105 5.33 14.10 -11.55
N SER A 106 6.47 13.38 -11.57
CA SER A 106 7.56 13.53 -10.57
C SER A 106 8.36 14.81 -10.69
N LYS A 107 8.19 15.56 -11.79
CA LYS A 107 8.86 16.83 -12.04
C LYS A 107 8.12 18.04 -11.46
N GLU A 108 6.88 17.86 -10.99
CA GLU A 108 6.15 18.92 -10.30
C GLU A 108 6.78 19.17 -8.92
N GLN A 109 7.54 20.26 -8.83
CA GLN A 109 8.31 20.62 -7.65
C GLN A 109 7.46 20.57 -6.37
N ARG A 110 7.94 19.78 -5.39
CA ARG A 110 7.40 19.55 -4.02
C ARG A 110 6.76 20.77 -3.36
N PHE A 111 7.23 21.98 -3.66
CA PHE A 111 6.77 23.23 -3.03
C PHE A 111 5.38 23.71 -3.44
N LYS A 112 4.84 23.31 -4.61
CA LYS A 112 3.51 23.79 -5.02
C LYS A 112 2.37 23.04 -4.34
N LEU A 113 2.59 21.77 -3.98
CA LEU A 113 1.59 20.89 -3.39
C LEU A 113 1.23 21.26 -1.94
N PHE A 114 2.19 21.81 -1.19
CA PHE A 114 2.00 22.25 0.19
C PHE A 114 1.65 23.74 0.34
N LYS A 115 1.63 24.52 -0.75
CA LYS A 115 1.34 25.97 -0.71
C LYS A 115 -0.14 26.33 -0.73
N ASN A 116 -1.03 25.37 -1.01
CA ASN A 116 -2.48 25.60 -1.15
C ASN A 116 -3.29 25.12 0.07
N HIS A 117 -2.66 24.96 1.24
CA HIS A 117 -3.28 24.38 2.43
C HIS A 117 -2.92 25.11 3.72
#